data_AF-A0A944XD42-F1
#
_entry.id   AF-A0A944XD42-F1
#
_cell.length_a   1.000
_cell.length_b   1.000
_cell.length_c   1.000
_cell.angle_alpha   90.00
_cell.angle_beta   90.00
_cell.angle_gamma   90.00
#
_symmetry.space_group_name_H-M   'P 1'
#
loop_
_entity.id
_entity.type
_entity.pdbx_description
1 polymer ?
#
loop_
_entity_poly.entity_id
_entity_poly.type
_entity_poly.pdbx_seq_one_letter_code
_entity_poly.pdbx_strand_id
1 'polypeptide(L)'
;ISYRDAAKGYAAYAEAFGQVPPVSAATDLRRTTRRLGFYVEWEDAKQQWALSSGPELPAPGPGVITVFAETGIVGRKIDESISIPITARDHSRDVRVVSRRAVHRYHHPIHQGRVKYWLRMALPAWRSEPSRVYGVRLRSGGAVTEGWLVEDIDAIARRTLDEKMDGILARTAARVITKMLVTEAAEEESDILGFLVGLFGAGTEAADTRSWTSLPAAIWMARIQPPPGTGQVTLEFLDAGGRVIDVHSFTDVAVGAGPVFLNWRSFE
;
A
#
# COMPACT_ATOMS: atom_id res chain seq x y z
N ILE A 1 13.32 -23.34 -3.13
CA ILE A 1 13.01 -22.32 -4.16
C ILE A 1 11.97 -21.35 -3.62
N SER A 2 10.70 -21.77 -3.44
CA SER A 2 9.61 -20.85 -3.02
C SER A 2 9.86 -20.01 -1.75
N TYR A 3 10.35 -20.58 -0.63
CA TYR A 3 10.67 -19.78 0.58
C TYR A 3 11.82 -18.79 0.39
N ARG A 4 12.77 -19.10 -0.50
CA ARG A 4 13.88 -18.22 -0.84
C ARG A 4 13.36 -17.04 -1.67
N ASP A 5 12.49 -17.29 -2.63
CA ASP A 5 11.86 -16.24 -3.44
C ASP A 5 10.93 -15.36 -2.60
N ALA A 6 10.20 -15.94 -1.65
CA ALA A 6 9.39 -15.18 -0.70
C ALA A 6 10.26 -14.25 0.16
N ALA A 7 11.36 -14.75 0.73
CA ALA A 7 12.28 -13.93 1.52
C ALA A 7 12.91 -12.81 0.70
N LYS A 8 13.32 -13.09 -0.55
CA LYS A 8 13.77 -12.08 -1.51
C LYS A 8 12.69 -11.02 -1.79
N GLY A 9 11.44 -11.46 -1.98
CA GLY A 9 10.30 -10.58 -2.20
C GLY A 9 10.08 -9.63 -1.02
N TYR A 10 10.03 -10.16 0.20
CA TYR A 10 9.89 -9.34 1.40
C TYR A 10 11.05 -8.37 1.62
N ALA A 11 12.28 -8.75 1.27
CA ALA A 11 13.41 -7.84 1.34
C ALA A 11 13.26 -6.65 0.37
N ALA A 12 12.79 -6.91 -0.85
CA ALA A 12 12.50 -5.84 -1.81
C ALA A 12 11.33 -4.95 -1.35
N TYR A 13 10.32 -5.54 -0.68
CA TYR A 13 9.20 -4.79 -0.11
C TYR A 13 9.64 -3.92 1.07
N ALA A 14 10.56 -4.41 1.90
CA ALA A 14 11.13 -3.61 2.99
C ALA A 14 11.83 -2.35 2.47
N GLU A 15 12.58 -2.47 1.37
CA GLU A 15 13.25 -1.34 0.73
C GLU A 15 12.26 -0.37 0.07
N ALA A 16 11.28 -0.89 -0.68
CA ALA A 16 10.35 -0.07 -1.45
C ALA A 16 9.25 0.59 -0.59
N PHE A 17 8.74 -0.16 0.40
CA PHE A 17 7.51 0.16 1.15
C PHE A 17 7.73 0.28 2.66
N GLY A 18 8.93 0.01 3.18
CA GLY A 18 9.22 0.07 4.62
C GLY A 18 8.61 -1.09 5.42
N GLN A 19 8.12 -2.14 4.76
CA GLN A 19 7.47 -3.27 5.41
C GLN A 19 8.49 -4.32 5.87
N VAL A 20 8.56 -4.58 7.17
CA VAL A 20 9.48 -5.58 7.72
C VAL A 20 9.07 -6.98 7.27
N PRO A 21 10.00 -7.84 6.81
CA PRO A 21 9.69 -9.21 6.45
C PRO A 21 9.01 -9.95 7.61
N PRO A 22 7.93 -10.73 7.36
CA PRO A 22 7.26 -11.46 8.41
C PRO A 22 8.17 -12.52 9.00
N VAL A 23 8.04 -12.75 10.32
CA VAL A 23 8.80 -13.77 11.06
C VAL A 23 8.69 -15.16 10.43
N SER A 24 7.55 -15.48 9.80
CA SER A 24 7.35 -16.75 9.11
C SER A 24 8.31 -16.94 7.94
N ALA A 25 8.67 -15.88 7.21
CA ALA A 25 9.58 -15.99 6.06
C ALA A 25 10.96 -16.48 6.51
N ALA A 26 11.49 -15.90 7.58
CA ALA A 26 12.76 -16.32 8.17
C ALA A 26 12.68 -17.74 8.75
N THR A 27 11.62 -18.03 9.51
CA THR A 27 11.46 -19.31 10.22
C THR A 27 11.29 -20.48 9.25
N ASP A 28 10.43 -20.33 8.23
CA ASP A 28 10.16 -21.39 7.27
C ASP A 28 11.35 -21.61 6.32
N LEU A 29 12.05 -20.54 5.91
CA LEU A 29 13.29 -20.64 5.16
C LEU A 29 14.35 -21.40 5.97
N ARG A 30 14.60 -21.01 7.23
CA ARG A 30 15.55 -21.68 8.13
C ARG A 30 15.22 -23.16 8.31
N ARG A 31 13.94 -23.48 8.51
CA ARG A 31 13.50 -24.87 8.70
C ARG A 31 13.76 -25.72 7.45
N THR A 32 13.49 -25.15 6.28
CA THR A 32 13.66 -25.81 4.99
C THR A 32 15.13 -26.02 4.65
N THR A 33 15.97 -24.99 4.82
CA THR A 33 17.40 -25.10 4.56
C THR A 33 18.07 -26.12 5.47
N ARG A 34 17.75 -26.14 6.76
CA ARG A 34 18.26 -27.16 7.71
C ARG A 34 17.87 -28.58 7.30
N ARG A 35 16.61 -28.80 6.91
CA ARG A 35 16.13 -30.13 6.46
C ARG A 35 16.82 -30.61 5.19
N LEU A 36 17.26 -29.69 4.34
CA LEU A 36 17.95 -29.99 3.09
C LEU A 36 19.48 -29.99 3.21
N GLY A 37 20.04 -29.64 4.38
CA GLY A 37 21.48 -29.52 4.58
C GLY A 37 22.11 -28.23 4.05
N PHE A 38 21.31 -27.22 3.67
CA PHE A 38 21.76 -25.94 3.09
C PHE A 38 22.06 -24.88 4.16
N TYR A 39 23.00 -25.19 5.06
CA TYR A 39 23.30 -24.32 6.20
C TYR A 39 24.00 -23.01 5.80
N VAL A 40 24.87 -23.04 4.78
CA VAL A 40 25.59 -21.85 4.31
C VAL A 40 24.62 -20.88 3.64
N GLU A 41 23.73 -21.39 2.79
CA GLU A 41 22.73 -20.59 2.08
C GLU A 41 21.75 -19.91 3.05
N TRP A 42 21.51 -20.51 4.21
CA TRP A 42 20.74 -19.87 5.28
C TRP A 42 21.46 -18.66 5.86
N GLU A 43 22.75 -18.79 6.21
CA GLU A 43 23.50 -17.65 6.75
C GLU A 43 23.65 -16.53 5.73
N ASP A 44 23.89 -16.87 4.45
CA ASP A 44 23.92 -15.92 3.35
C ASP A 44 22.58 -15.18 3.22
N ALA A 45 21.46 -15.91 3.18
CA ALA A 45 20.12 -15.32 3.05
C ALA A 45 19.76 -14.44 4.27
N LYS A 46 20.14 -14.87 5.48
CA LYS A 46 19.91 -14.12 6.71
C LYS A 46 20.63 -12.77 6.68
N GLN A 47 21.88 -12.75 6.24
CA GLN A 47 22.66 -11.51 6.10
C GLN A 47 22.14 -10.64 4.95
N GLN A 48 21.95 -11.24 3.77
CA GLN A 48 21.55 -10.53 2.56
C GLN A 48 20.18 -9.84 2.70
N TRP A 49 19.23 -10.47 3.40
CA TRP A 49 17.85 -10.00 3.51
C TRP A 49 17.47 -9.56 4.92
N ALA A 50 18.46 -9.36 5.79
CA ALA A 50 18.28 -8.90 7.17
C ALA A 50 17.17 -9.68 7.93
N LEU A 51 17.10 -11.00 7.73
CA LEU A 51 16.02 -11.81 8.29
C LEU A 51 16.13 -11.92 9.81
N SER A 52 15.08 -11.50 10.51
CA SER A 52 15.03 -11.58 11.97
C SER A 52 14.92 -13.03 12.47
N SER A 53 15.60 -13.35 13.57
CA SER A 53 15.39 -14.61 14.29
C SER A 53 14.18 -14.46 15.20
N GLY A 54 12.99 -14.78 14.69
CA GLY A 54 11.76 -14.77 15.49
C GLY A 54 11.44 -16.13 16.16
N PRO A 55 10.33 -16.21 16.90
CA PRO A 55 9.88 -17.45 17.54
C PRO A 55 9.67 -18.57 16.53
N GLU A 56 9.85 -19.82 16.97
CA GLU A 56 9.52 -20.98 16.13
C GLU A 56 8.01 -21.05 15.93
N LEU A 57 7.60 -20.84 14.68
CA LEU A 57 6.21 -21.03 14.24
C LEU A 57 6.01 -22.49 13.79
N PRO A 58 4.80 -23.06 13.97
CA PRO A 58 4.47 -24.34 13.39
C PRO A 58 4.69 -24.33 11.87
N ALA A 59 5.30 -25.40 11.36
CA ALA A 59 5.43 -25.59 9.92
C ALA A 59 4.04 -25.86 9.31
N PRO A 60 3.72 -25.32 8.12
CA PRO A 60 2.54 -25.78 7.40
C PRO A 60 2.66 -27.29 7.16
N GLY A 61 1.64 -28.06 7.54
CA GLY A 61 1.69 -29.51 7.48
C GLY A 61 0.52 -30.19 8.18
N PRO A 62 0.55 -31.53 8.26
CA PRO A 62 -0.46 -32.31 8.97
C PRO A 62 -0.59 -31.80 10.41
N GLY A 63 -1.82 -31.64 10.90
CA GLY A 63 -2.03 -31.14 12.26
C GLY A 63 -2.00 -29.62 12.42
N VAL A 64 -1.64 -28.84 11.39
CA VAL A 64 -1.45 -27.38 11.49
C VAL A 64 -2.49 -26.64 10.67
N ILE A 65 -3.17 -25.71 11.32
CA ILE A 65 -4.14 -24.82 10.71
C ILE A 65 -3.46 -23.47 10.48
N THR A 66 -3.46 -23.02 9.24
CA THR A 66 -3.00 -21.69 8.84
C THR A 66 -4.22 -20.84 8.52
N VAL A 67 -4.37 -19.70 9.20
CA VAL A 67 -5.46 -18.76 8.98
C VAL A 67 -4.90 -17.50 8.33
N PHE A 68 -5.51 -17.09 7.23
CA PHE A 68 -5.35 -15.75 6.65
C PHE A 68 -6.49 -14.87 7.13
N ALA A 69 -6.16 -13.74 7.74
CA ALA A 69 -7.13 -12.80 8.25
C ALA A 69 -6.99 -11.48 7.47
N GLU A 70 -8.01 -11.15 6.70
CA GLU A 70 -8.10 -9.90 5.94
C GLU A 70 -8.77 -8.83 6.79
N THR A 71 -8.21 -7.62 6.78
CA THR A 71 -8.64 -6.53 7.68
C THR A 71 -8.81 -5.22 6.93
N GLY A 72 -9.81 -4.45 7.32
CA GLY A 72 -10.12 -3.14 6.76
C GLY A 72 -10.42 -3.14 5.26
N ILE A 73 -10.37 -1.93 4.71
CA ILE A 73 -10.53 -1.64 3.29
C ILE A 73 -9.38 -0.74 2.89
N VAL A 74 -8.73 -1.05 1.76
CA VAL A 74 -7.66 -0.20 1.25
C VAL A 74 -8.17 1.22 1.04
N GLY A 75 -7.35 2.20 1.37
CA GLY A 75 -7.63 3.61 1.12
C GLY A 75 -7.95 3.89 -0.34
N ARG A 76 -8.54 5.06 -0.58
CA ARG A 76 -9.02 5.45 -1.90
C ARG A 76 -8.29 6.66 -2.42
N LYS A 77 -8.16 6.73 -3.75
CA LYS A 77 -7.74 7.96 -4.41
C LYS A 77 -8.91 8.94 -4.41
N ILE A 78 -8.64 10.18 -4.02
CA ILE A 78 -9.56 11.30 -4.12
C ILE A 78 -9.06 12.29 -5.16
N ASP A 79 -9.97 13.11 -5.66
CA ASP A 79 -9.61 14.28 -6.47
C ASP A 79 -9.21 15.42 -5.54
N GLU A 80 -8.01 15.96 -5.74
CA GLU A 80 -7.52 17.15 -5.04
C GLU A 80 -7.08 18.21 -6.05
N SER A 81 -7.59 19.43 -5.88
CA SER A 81 -7.23 20.56 -6.73
C SER A 81 -5.99 21.26 -6.19
N ILE A 82 -4.93 21.28 -6.99
CA ILE A 82 -3.65 21.92 -6.66
C ILE A 82 -3.42 23.09 -7.61
N SER A 83 -2.91 24.19 -7.08
CA SER A 83 -2.60 25.40 -7.84
C SER A 83 -1.11 25.68 -7.81
N ILE A 84 -0.46 25.61 -8.97
CA ILE A 84 0.96 25.95 -9.11
C ILE A 84 1.10 27.35 -9.70
N PRO A 85 1.84 28.28 -9.05
CA PRO A 85 2.00 29.64 -9.58
C PRO A 85 2.88 29.62 -10.83
N ILE A 86 2.45 30.31 -11.89
CA ILE A 86 3.29 30.72 -13.02
C ILE A 86 3.60 32.20 -12.86
N THR A 87 4.88 32.56 -12.81
CA THR A 87 5.35 33.91 -12.48
C THR A 87 5.57 34.74 -13.73
N ALA A 88 5.64 36.07 -13.55
CA ALA A 88 5.96 36.99 -14.65
C ALA A 88 7.37 36.78 -15.27
N ARG A 89 8.26 36.04 -14.58
CA ARG A 89 9.60 35.67 -15.09
C ARG A 89 9.58 34.41 -15.96
N ASP A 90 8.45 33.68 -15.99
CA ASP A 90 8.32 32.48 -16.79
C ASP A 90 7.90 32.85 -18.23
N HIS A 91 8.89 32.91 -19.14
CA HIS A 91 8.65 33.35 -20.52
C HIS A 91 8.37 32.21 -21.52
N SER A 92 8.68 30.97 -21.15
CA SER A 92 8.49 29.82 -22.03
C SER A 92 7.03 29.36 -22.07
N ARG A 93 6.51 29.18 -23.29
CA ARG A 93 5.21 28.55 -23.58
C ARG A 93 5.34 27.07 -23.99
N ASP A 94 6.56 26.53 -24.00
CA ASP A 94 6.78 25.12 -24.33
C ASP A 94 6.15 24.22 -23.26
N VAL A 95 5.24 23.34 -23.68
CA VAL A 95 4.47 22.47 -22.80
C VAL A 95 5.38 21.63 -21.92
N ARG A 96 6.49 21.09 -22.44
CA ARG A 96 7.42 20.25 -21.66
C ARG A 96 8.17 21.08 -20.62
N VAL A 97 8.60 22.29 -20.98
CA VAL A 97 9.28 23.20 -20.04
C VAL A 97 8.36 23.60 -18.90
N VAL A 98 7.11 23.97 -19.20
CA VAL A 98 6.14 24.39 -18.18
C VAL A 98 5.69 23.18 -17.34
N SER A 99 5.48 22.00 -17.92
CA SER A 99 5.18 20.77 -17.15
C SER A 99 6.30 20.37 -16.19
N ARG A 100 7.57 20.38 -16.63
CA ARG A 100 8.70 20.11 -15.73
C ARG A 100 8.81 21.13 -14.62
N ARG A 101 8.52 22.40 -14.91
CA ARG A 101 8.47 23.46 -13.91
C ARG A 101 7.34 23.22 -12.90
N ALA A 102 6.18 22.75 -13.34
CA ALA A 102 5.07 22.42 -12.46
C ALA A 102 5.44 21.29 -11.48
N VAL A 103 6.09 20.22 -11.97
CA VAL A 103 6.63 19.15 -11.11
C VAL A 103 7.63 19.70 -10.10
N HIS A 104 8.59 20.52 -10.55
CA HIS A 104 9.59 21.10 -9.65
C HIS A 104 8.95 21.97 -8.56
N ARG A 105 7.99 22.83 -8.91
CA ARG A 105 7.30 23.74 -7.98
C ARG A 105 6.33 23.04 -7.03
N TYR A 106 5.83 21.86 -7.39
CA TYR A 106 5.05 21.03 -6.49
C TYR A 106 5.90 20.62 -5.27
N HIS A 107 7.15 20.19 -5.51
CA HIS A 107 8.09 19.83 -4.45
C HIS A 107 8.83 21.03 -3.83
N HIS A 108 8.93 22.14 -4.56
CA HIS A 108 9.63 23.36 -4.14
C HIS A 108 8.71 24.58 -4.28
N PRO A 109 7.78 24.78 -3.35
CA PRO A 109 6.84 25.90 -3.40
C PRO A 109 7.58 27.23 -3.43
N ILE A 110 7.14 28.13 -4.30
CA ILE A 110 7.65 29.50 -4.37
C ILE A 110 6.70 30.44 -3.65
N HIS A 111 7.25 31.26 -2.75
CA HIS A 111 6.47 32.23 -1.95
C HIS A 111 6.70 33.68 -2.38
N GLN A 112 7.58 33.91 -3.36
CA GLN A 112 7.99 35.26 -3.78
C GLN A 112 7.87 35.43 -5.30
N GLY A 113 7.57 36.66 -5.71
CA GLY A 113 7.47 37.07 -7.11
C GLY A 113 6.03 37.35 -7.56
N ARG A 114 5.91 38.16 -8.61
CA ARG A 114 4.60 38.49 -9.19
C ARG A 114 4.07 37.29 -9.97
N VAL A 115 3.00 36.70 -9.46
CA VAL A 115 2.27 35.62 -10.14
C VAL A 115 1.57 36.21 -11.37
N LYS A 116 1.81 35.63 -12.54
CA LYS A 116 1.11 35.94 -13.79
C LYS A 116 -0.24 35.25 -13.82
N TYR A 117 -0.27 33.96 -13.46
CA TYR A 117 -1.50 33.16 -13.32
C TYR A 117 -1.25 31.91 -12.46
N TRP A 118 -2.33 31.27 -12.01
CA TRP A 118 -2.28 30.01 -11.28
C TRP A 118 -2.64 28.85 -12.21
N LEU A 119 -1.73 27.90 -12.37
CA LEU A 119 -2.00 26.65 -13.08
C LEU A 119 -2.75 25.70 -12.13
N ARG A 120 -4.08 25.65 -12.26
CA ARG A 120 -4.93 24.75 -11.49
C ARG A 120 -4.96 23.37 -12.12
N MET A 121 -4.78 22.32 -11.33
CA MET A 121 -4.73 20.93 -11.78
C MET A 121 -5.50 20.05 -10.80
N ALA A 122 -6.27 19.09 -11.31
CA ALA A 122 -6.85 18.01 -10.52
C ALA A 122 -5.84 16.86 -10.45
N LEU A 123 -5.40 16.50 -9.24
CA LEU A 123 -4.43 15.43 -8.99
C LEU A 123 -5.03 14.38 -8.05
N PRO A 124 -4.67 13.09 -8.23
CA PRO A 124 -5.09 12.06 -7.31
C PRO A 124 -4.32 12.20 -6.00
N ALA A 125 -5.02 12.27 -4.88
CA ALA A 125 -4.43 12.19 -3.55
C ALA A 125 -4.87 10.91 -2.84
N TRP A 126 -3.99 10.33 -2.00
CA TRP A 126 -4.35 9.14 -1.23
C TRP A 126 -5.12 9.54 0.04
N ARG A 127 -6.32 8.98 0.23
CA ARG A 127 -7.05 9.06 1.48
C ARG A 127 -7.01 7.70 2.16
N SER A 128 -6.18 7.60 3.21
CA SER A 128 -6.12 6.40 4.04
C SER A 128 -7.37 6.26 4.92
N GLU A 129 -7.81 5.02 5.05
CA GLU A 129 -8.84 4.58 5.98
C GLU A 129 -8.17 3.56 6.93
N PRO A 130 -7.54 4.02 8.03
CA PRO A 130 -6.77 3.13 8.88
C PRO A 130 -7.67 2.08 9.52
N SER A 131 -7.31 0.80 9.42
CA SER A 131 -8.02 -0.28 10.12
C SER A 131 -7.86 -0.10 11.62
N ARG A 132 -8.90 -0.49 12.37
CA ARG A 132 -8.85 -0.54 13.83
C ARG A 132 -8.11 -1.78 14.32
N VAL A 133 -7.80 -2.73 13.43
CA VAL A 133 -7.06 -3.95 13.72
C VAL A 133 -5.55 -3.70 13.69
N TYR A 134 -4.90 -3.96 14.82
CA TYR A 134 -3.44 -3.89 15.01
C TYR A 134 -2.81 -5.27 15.25
N GLY A 135 -3.63 -6.32 15.34
CA GLY A 135 -3.16 -7.69 15.48
C GLY A 135 -4.28 -8.70 15.33
N VAL A 136 -3.92 -9.96 15.13
CA VAL A 136 -4.86 -11.08 15.13
C VAL A 136 -4.34 -12.19 16.03
N ARG A 137 -5.23 -12.98 16.62
CA ARG A 137 -4.87 -14.09 17.49
C ARG A 137 -5.75 -15.30 17.19
N LEU A 138 -5.16 -16.49 17.18
CA LEU A 138 -5.89 -17.75 17.12
C LEU A 138 -6.01 -18.38 18.50
N ARG A 139 -7.16 -19.00 18.77
CA ARG A 139 -7.42 -19.81 19.96
C ARG A 139 -8.04 -21.14 19.57
N SER A 140 -7.56 -22.23 20.16
CA SER A 140 -8.12 -23.56 19.93
C SER A 140 -7.74 -24.52 21.05
N GLY A 141 -8.71 -25.13 21.73
CA GLY A 141 -8.46 -26.14 22.76
C GLY A 141 -7.49 -25.72 23.89
N GLY A 142 -7.44 -24.42 24.21
CA GLY A 142 -6.50 -23.85 25.20
C GLY A 142 -5.16 -23.37 24.62
N ALA A 143 -4.82 -23.75 23.38
CA ALA A 143 -3.69 -23.15 22.65
C ALA A 143 -4.04 -21.75 22.17
N VAL A 144 -3.06 -20.84 22.21
CA VAL A 144 -3.18 -19.45 21.78
C VAL A 144 -1.94 -19.09 20.95
N THR A 145 -2.13 -18.52 19.76
CA THR A 145 -1.04 -18.04 18.92
C THR A 145 -1.35 -16.64 18.38
N GLU A 146 -0.41 -15.71 18.50
CA GLU A 146 -0.47 -14.42 17.84
C GLU A 146 -0.14 -14.54 16.35
N GLY A 147 -0.87 -13.79 15.53
CA GLY A 147 -0.59 -13.64 14.11
C GLY A 147 0.44 -12.55 13.82
N TRP A 148 0.85 -12.50 12.57
CA TRP A 148 1.78 -11.49 12.05
C TRP A 148 1.23 -10.90 10.77
N LEU A 149 1.57 -9.63 10.54
CA LEU A 149 1.25 -8.93 9.31
C LEU A 149 2.06 -9.56 8.16
N VAL A 150 1.37 -9.93 7.09
CA VAL A 150 1.96 -10.51 5.89
C VAL A 150 2.03 -9.46 4.79
N GLU A 151 0.95 -8.70 4.58
CA GLU A 151 0.88 -7.65 3.57
C GLU A 151 0.15 -6.41 4.11
N ASP A 152 0.72 -5.23 3.88
CA ASP A 152 0.07 -3.92 4.07
C ASP A 152 -0.27 -3.32 2.70
N ILE A 153 -1.46 -3.65 2.21
CA ILE A 153 -1.92 -3.26 0.87
C ILE A 153 -2.14 -1.74 0.79
N ASP A 154 -2.59 -1.10 1.88
CA ASP A 154 -2.75 0.36 1.93
C ASP A 154 -1.41 1.08 1.81
N ALA A 155 -0.39 0.63 2.54
CA ALA A 155 0.95 1.20 2.45
C ALA A 155 1.53 1.04 1.04
N ILE A 156 1.41 -0.16 0.44
CA ILE A 156 1.87 -0.42 -0.93
C ILE A 156 1.15 0.49 -1.92
N ALA A 157 -0.17 0.62 -1.82
CA ALA A 157 -0.96 1.41 -2.75
C ALA A 157 -0.67 2.91 -2.64
N ARG A 158 -0.50 3.43 -1.41
CA ARG A 158 -0.09 4.82 -1.15
C ARG A 158 1.29 5.11 -1.74
N ARG A 159 2.28 4.27 -1.44
CA ARG A 159 3.65 4.44 -1.93
C ARG A 159 3.72 4.35 -3.46
N THR A 160 2.96 3.44 -4.05
CA THR A 160 2.85 3.31 -5.52
C THR A 160 2.29 4.58 -6.16
N LEU A 161 1.35 5.28 -5.50
CA LEU A 161 0.86 6.57 -5.97
C LEU A 161 1.96 7.64 -5.89
N ASP A 162 2.66 7.71 -4.75
CA ASP A 162 3.74 8.68 -4.53
C ASP A 162 4.84 8.54 -5.59
N GLU A 163 5.29 7.31 -5.89
CA GLU A 163 6.29 7.04 -6.93
C GLU A 163 5.85 7.48 -8.33
N LYS A 164 4.55 7.42 -8.61
CA LYS A 164 3.98 7.80 -9.91
C LYS A 164 3.59 9.28 -9.99
N MET A 165 3.63 10.00 -8.87
CA MET A 165 3.08 11.34 -8.75
C MET A 165 3.71 12.32 -9.74
N ASP A 166 5.03 12.31 -9.90
CA ASP A 166 5.73 13.19 -10.85
C ASP A 166 5.30 12.98 -12.30
N GLY A 167 5.11 11.72 -12.70
CA GLY A 167 4.61 11.37 -14.01
C GLY A 167 3.14 11.76 -14.20
N ILE A 168 2.32 11.67 -13.15
CA ILE A 168 0.93 12.13 -13.15
C ILE A 168 0.89 13.65 -13.29
N LEU A 169 1.60 14.39 -12.43
CA LEU A 169 1.77 15.84 -12.46
C LEU A 169 2.20 16.35 -13.83
N ALA A 170 3.26 15.78 -14.42
CA ALA A 170 3.78 16.23 -15.71
C ALA A 170 2.74 16.09 -16.83
N ARG A 171 1.99 14.98 -16.85
CA ARG A 171 0.93 14.72 -17.83
C ARG A 171 -0.29 15.61 -17.59
N THR A 172 -0.71 15.80 -16.35
CA THR A 172 -1.83 16.70 -16.01
C THR A 172 -1.49 18.14 -16.37
N ALA A 173 -0.31 18.63 -15.98
CA ALA A 173 0.18 19.95 -16.36
C ALA A 173 0.18 20.12 -17.88
N ALA A 174 0.73 19.14 -18.62
CA ALA A 174 0.79 19.21 -20.08
C ALA A 174 -0.61 19.35 -20.70
N ARG A 175 -1.58 18.59 -20.19
CA ARG A 175 -2.98 18.63 -20.64
C ARG A 175 -3.62 19.98 -20.36
N VAL A 176 -3.48 20.51 -19.14
CA VAL A 176 -4.02 21.82 -18.76
C VAL A 176 -3.41 22.94 -19.59
N ILE A 177 -2.08 22.95 -19.78
CA ILE A 177 -1.38 23.96 -20.60
C ILE A 177 -1.83 23.86 -22.07
N THR A 178 -1.93 22.65 -22.61
CA THR A 178 -2.39 22.45 -24.00
C THR A 178 -3.80 23.01 -24.18
N LYS A 179 -4.72 22.73 -23.23
CA LYS A 179 -6.07 23.29 -23.25
C LYS A 179 -6.07 24.82 -23.21
N MET A 180 -5.24 25.40 -22.34
CA MET A 180 -5.09 26.86 -22.24
C MET A 180 -4.62 27.47 -23.57
N LEU A 181 -3.59 26.90 -24.21
CA LEU A 181 -3.08 27.40 -25.50
C LEU A 181 -4.12 27.29 -26.63
N VAL A 182 -4.92 26.22 -26.64
CA VAL A 182 -6.02 26.05 -27.62
C VAL A 182 -7.12 27.08 -27.40
N THR A 183 -7.51 27.34 -26.15
CA THR A 183 -8.50 28.37 -25.82
C THR A 183 -8.00 29.77 -26.18
N GLU A 184 -6.76 30.12 -25.82
CA GLU A 184 -6.14 31.41 -26.18
C GLU A 184 -6.10 31.62 -27.71
N ALA A 185 -5.86 30.57 -28.49
CA ALA A 185 -5.86 30.66 -29.95
C ALA A 185 -7.25 30.81 -30.57
N ALA A 186 -8.32 30.38 -29.88
CA ALA A 186 -9.69 30.48 -30.35
C ALA A 186 -10.35 31.83 -29.99
N GLU A 187 -9.86 32.49 -28.93
CA GLU A 187 -10.36 33.77 -28.44
C GLU A 187 -9.45 34.90 -28.97
N GLU A 188 -9.76 35.45 -30.16
CA GLU A 188 -8.96 36.47 -30.88
C GLU A 188 -8.86 37.87 -30.20
N GLU A 189 -9.05 38.01 -28.88
CA GLU A 189 -9.11 39.32 -28.20
C GLU A 189 -8.16 39.44 -26.98
N SER A 190 -7.45 40.57 -26.86
CA SER A 190 -6.38 40.79 -25.88
C SER A 190 -6.84 40.92 -24.42
N ASP A 191 -8.11 41.20 -24.18
CA ASP A 191 -8.66 41.44 -22.84
C ASP A 191 -9.14 40.17 -22.12
N ILE A 192 -9.30 39.06 -22.85
CA ILE A 192 -9.68 37.76 -22.25
C ILE A 192 -8.50 37.13 -21.50
N LEU A 193 -7.27 37.59 -21.78
CA LEU A 193 -6.05 37.19 -21.06
C LEU A 193 -6.09 37.52 -19.56
N GLY A 194 -6.97 38.44 -19.12
CA GLY A 194 -7.21 38.74 -17.70
C GLY A 194 -8.32 37.89 -17.05
N PHE A 195 -9.29 37.43 -17.85
CA PHE A 195 -10.46 36.66 -17.37
C PHE A 195 -10.19 35.14 -17.31
N LEU A 196 -9.29 34.63 -18.16
CA LEU A 196 -8.88 33.21 -18.17
C LEU A 196 -7.96 32.82 -16.99
N VAL A 197 -7.48 33.79 -16.21
CA VAL A 197 -6.39 33.66 -15.22
C VAL A 197 -6.73 32.83 -13.97
N GLY A 198 -7.99 32.43 -13.78
CA GLY A 198 -8.41 31.66 -12.59
C GLY A 198 -9.23 30.40 -12.84
N LEU A 199 -9.67 30.13 -14.07
CA LEU A 199 -10.76 29.18 -14.31
C LEU A 199 -10.34 27.86 -14.99
N PHE A 200 -9.31 27.88 -15.83
CA PHE A 200 -8.93 26.70 -16.63
C PHE A 200 -8.11 25.71 -15.81
N GLY A 201 -8.80 24.82 -15.11
CA GLY A 201 -8.20 23.63 -14.50
C GLY A 201 -9.15 22.81 -13.64
N ALA A 202 -9.99 23.44 -12.81
CA ALA A 202 -10.80 22.71 -11.83
C ALA A 202 -12.16 22.22 -12.36
N GLY A 203 -12.75 22.90 -13.36
CA GLY A 203 -14.12 22.58 -13.81
C GLY A 203 -14.23 21.49 -14.88
N THR A 204 -13.13 21.12 -15.53
CA THR A 204 -13.15 20.21 -16.70
C THR A 204 -12.15 19.07 -16.66
N GLU A 205 -11.20 19.10 -15.72
CA GLU A 205 -10.25 18.01 -15.51
C GLU A 205 -10.64 17.29 -14.22
N ALA A 206 -10.67 15.96 -14.27
CA ALA A 206 -10.86 15.11 -13.11
C ALA A 206 -9.64 14.20 -12.97
N ALA A 207 -9.16 14.04 -11.75
CA ALA A 207 -8.10 13.11 -11.44
C ALA A 207 -8.53 11.66 -11.71
N ASP A 208 -7.58 10.81 -12.09
CA ASP A 208 -7.84 9.36 -12.16
C ASP A 208 -7.89 8.78 -10.73
N THR A 209 -9.11 8.69 -10.19
CA THR A 209 -9.39 8.17 -8.85
C THR A 209 -9.63 6.65 -8.82
N ARG A 210 -9.48 5.97 -9.95
CA ARG A 210 -9.61 4.50 -10.01
C ARG A 210 -8.55 3.86 -9.10
N SER A 211 -9.03 3.08 -8.15
CA SER A 211 -8.26 2.42 -7.10
C SER A 211 -8.90 1.08 -6.72
N TRP A 212 -8.16 0.22 -6.04
CA TRP A 212 -8.58 -1.13 -5.70
C TRP A 212 -9.46 -1.20 -4.44
N THR A 213 -10.48 -0.35 -4.35
CA THR A 213 -11.28 -0.14 -3.12
C THR A 213 -12.03 -1.38 -2.60
N SER A 214 -11.99 -2.51 -3.30
CA SER A 214 -12.53 -3.79 -2.83
C SER A 214 -11.52 -4.65 -2.07
N LEU A 215 -10.22 -4.35 -2.15
CA LEU A 215 -9.19 -5.10 -1.46
C LEU A 215 -9.18 -4.79 0.05
N PRO A 216 -8.74 -5.73 0.89
CA PRO A 216 -8.47 -5.44 2.29
C PRO A 216 -7.32 -4.43 2.41
N ALA A 217 -7.27 -3.72 3.55
CA ALA A 217 -6.15 -2.84 3.87
C ALA A 217 -4.90 -3.65 4.21
N ALA A 218 -5.08 -4.76 4.95
CA ALA A 218 -3.98 -5.61 5.40
C ALA A 218 -4.38 -7.09 5.43
N ILE A 219 -3.39 -7.96 5.22
CA ILE A 219 -3.49 -9.41 5.35
C ILE A 219 -2.58 -9.86 6.48
N TRP A 220 -3.17 -10.54 7.44
CA TRP A 220 -2.49 -11.18 8.56
C TRP A 220 -2.46 -12.69 8.36
N MET A 221 -1.48 -13.34 8.97
CA MET A 221 -1.40 -14.80 9.03
C MET A 221 -1.13 -15.24 10.45
N ALA A 222 -1.79 -16.31 10.86
CA ALA A 222 -1.50 -17.01 12.11
C ALA A 222 -1.51 -18.52 11.86
N ARG A 223 -0.72 -19.26 12.64
CA ARG A 223 -0.66 -20.72 12.57
C ARG A 223 -0.84 -21.33 13.94
N ILE A 224 -1.73 -22.31 14.03
CA ILE A 224 -2.01 -23.02 15.28
C ILE A 224 -1.99 -24.52 15.03
N GLN A 225 -1.38 -25.26 15.94
CA GLN A 225 -1.49 -26.71 16.02
C GLN A 225 -2.45 -27.03 17.17
N PRO A 226 -3.74 -27.26 16.88
CA PRO A 226 -4.72 -27.49 17.93
C PRO A 226 -4.50 -28.87 18.59
N PRO A 227 -4.96 -29.06 19.84
CA PRO A 227 -4.99 -30.37 20.46
C PRO A 227 -5.80 -31.39 19.62
N PRO A 228 -5.46 -32.69 19.66
CA PRO A 228 -6.24 -33.72 18.98
C PRO A 228 -7.72 -33.69 19.38
N GLY A 229 -8.62 -33.90 18.41
CA GLY A 229 -10.06 -33.86 18.63
C GLY A 229 -10.67 -32.47 18.70
N THR A 230 -9.89 -31.41 18.50
CA THR A 230 -10.42 -30.04 18.45
C THR A 230 -11.08 -29.77 17.10
N GLY A 231 -12.37 -29.46 17.10
CA GLY A 231 -13.14 -29.09 15.90
C GLY A 231 -13.35 -27.58 15.72
N GLN A 232 -12.86 -26.74 16.65
CA GLN A 232 -13.10 -25.30 16.62
C GLN A 232 -11.80 -24.49 16.70
N VAL A 233 -11.68 -23.49 15.84
CA VAL A 233 -10.63 -22.46 15.90
C VAL A 233 -11.28 -21.09 15.93
N THR A 234 -10.93 -20.28 16.92
CA THR A 234 -11.40 -18.90 17.04
C THR A 234 -10.30 -17.95 16.57
N LEU A 235 -10.65 -17.03 15.69
CA LEU A 235 -9.85 -15.90 15.24
C LEU A 235 -10.36 -14.64 15.94
N GLU A 236 -9.49 -14.01 16.73
CA GLU A 236 -9.73 -12.74 17.41
C GLU A 236 -8.99 -11.62 16.67
N PHE A 237 -9.66 -10.50 16.42
CA PHE A 237 -9.07 -9.26 15.89
C PHE A 237 -8.84 -8.30 17.04
N LEU A 238 -7.64 -7.74 17.13
CA LEU A 238 -7.19 -6.94 18.26
C LEU A 238 -6.97 -5.49 17.86
N ASP A 239 -7.39 -4.55 18.70
CA ASP A 239 -7.03 -3.14 18.55
C ASP A 239 -5.61 -2.83 19.07
N ALA A 240 -5.17 -1.57 18.95
CA ALA A 240 -3.86 -1.11 19.42
C ALA A 240 -3.63 -1.33 20.93
N GLY A 241 -4.69 -1.43 21.73
CA GLY A 241 -4.64 -1.73 23.15
C GLY A 241 -4.66 -3.23 23.47
N GLY A 242 -4.68 -4.10 22.46
CA GLY A 242 -4.79 -5.55 22.60
C GLY A 242 -6.21 -6.02 22.98
N ARG A 243 -7.22 -5.16 22.87
CA ARG A 243 -8.62 -5.52 23.13
C ARG A 243 -9.20 -6.21 21.91
N VAL A 244 -9.99 -7.24 22.14
CA VAL A 244 -10.72 -7.92 21.07
C VAL A 244 -11.83 -7.01 20.56
N ILE A 245 -11.82 -6.71 19.26
CA ILE A 245 -12.81 -5.86 18.60
C ILE A 245 -13.70 -6.62 17.61
N ASP A 246 -13.26 -7.80 17.14
CA ASP A 246 -14.06 -8.73 16.35
C ASP A 246 -13.60 -10.17 16.59
N VAL A 247 -14.49 -11.13 16.39
CA VAL A 247 -14.26 -12.56 16.62
C VAL A 247 -14.97 -13.38 15.56
N HIS A 248 -14.23 -14.29 14.93
CA HIS A 248 -14.79 -15.32 14.08
C HIS A 248 -14.46 -16.72 14.59
N SER A 249 -15.44 -17.63 14.60
CA SER A 249 -15.22 -19.02 15.00
C SER A 249 -15.44 -19.96 13.82
N PHE A 250 -14.38 -20.64 13.40
CA PHE A 250 -14.45 -21.74 12.47
C PHE A 250 -14.85 -23.01 13.23
N THR A 251 -15.95 -23.65 12.85
CA THR A 251 -16.40 -24.94 13.40
C THR A 251 -16.12 -26.07 12.44
N ASP A 252 -16.19 -27.31 12.95
CA ASP A 252 -16.01 -28.54 12.18
C ASP A 252 -14.70 -28.59 11.37
N VAL A 253 -13.64 -27.98 11.92
CA VAL A 253 -12.34 -27.91 11.28
C VAL A 253 -11.65 -29.28 11.37
N ALA A 254 -11.73 -30.04 10.29
CA ALA A 254 -11.08 -31.35 10.20
C ALA A 254 -9.58 -31.21 9.92
N VAL A 255 -8.75 -31.49 10.93
CA VAL A 255 -7.30 -31.51 10.79
C VAL A 255 -6.84 -32.91 10.39
N GLY A 256 -6.66 -33.13 9.08
CA GLY A 256 -6.27 -34.41 8.50
C GLY A 256 -4.76 -34.55 8.23
N ALA A 257 -4.42 -35.43 7.29
CA ALA A 257 -3.04 -35.67 6.85
C ALA A 257 -2.44 -34.54 5.98
N GLY A 258 -3.24 -33.53 5.62
CA GLY A 258 -2.81 -32.39 4.80
C GLY A 258 -2.81 -31.06 5.59
N PRO A 259 -2.21 -30.00 5.03
CA PRO A 259 -2.30 -28.67 5.60
C PRO A 259 -3.73 -28.13 5.50
N VAL A 260 -4.20 -27.45 6.54
CA VAL A 260 -5.51 -26.77 6.56
C VAL A 260 -5.29 -25.27 6.42
N PHE A 261 -5.96 -24.67 5.44
CA PHE A 261 -5.96 -23.23 5.21
C PHE A 261 -7.37 -22.67 5.39
N LEU A 262 -7.50 -21.63 6.20
CA LEU A 262 -8.74 -20.91 6.41
C LEU A 262 -8.52 -19.44 6.06
N ASN A 263 -9.58 -18.78 5.61
CA ASN A 263 -9.60 -17.35 5.35
C ASN A 263 -10.84 -16.75 6.00
N TRP A 264 -10.68 -15.57 6.59
CA TRP A 264 -11.79 -14.74 7.01
C TRP A 264 -11.45 -13.27 6.84
N ARG A 265 -12.46 -12.46 6.50
CA ARG A 265 -12.33 -11.01 6.38
C ARG A 265 -13.16 -10.32 7.44
N SER A 266 -12.50 -9.45 8.20
CA SER A 266 -13.14 -8.46 9.08
C SER A 266 -13.12 -7.09 8.42
N PHE A 267 -14.17 -6.31 8.65
CA PHE A 267 -14.32 -4.93 8.14
C PHE A 267 -14.06 -3.87 9.23
N GLU A 268 -13.56 -4.28 10.40
CA GLU A 268 -13.11 -3.38 11.46
C GLU A 268 -11.79 -2.63 11.12
#